data_AF-A0AAE3H3E7-F1
#
_entry.id   AF-A0AAE3H3E7-F1
#
_cell.length_a   1.000
_cell.length_b   1.000
_cell.length_c   1.000
_cell.angle_alpha   90.00
_cell.angle_beta   90.00
_cell.angle_gamma   90.00
#
_symmetry.space_group_name_H-M   'P 1'
#
loop_
_entity.id
_entity.type
_entity.pdbx_description
1 polymer ?
#
loop_
_entity_poly.entity_id
_entity_poly.type
_entity_poly.pdbx_seq_one_letter_code
_entity_poly.pdbx_strand_id
1 'polypeptide(L)'
;MIKRVIIGLVIILILGFLVFQGTGKAEPKKKVFDRSIRYKTNSYKPYDIKFAFDEFSKISKKGFVINDEKPDYVNKLFQSENSVFVVCSPYFLPNNQETAELLDFVNRGNNIYLSAFTLAPVFLDTLLNLKEKAVFYNQWPPVPNAEDSTAIIWNGADSIPKTFSYPGLGVSFYNEGYLEESDTLEVLSYDQKGGYGLVSIPFGKGRVFIQTRPMTMTNYFLMHKSNHEYLGLILDNIGAKNRKIIWDEFYRRHPLSRPDYDVSKPGDSYFMELVNQNPPLQWAVYTFLFGLGLFVLIHSRRIQRPIPVITDVKNTSYDFTKALAGLYWLKQDNKNISEKIASQFFDHLQTKYRIYPKDFDLNNAAKIARKTGRNESEVQEIIGQLAFLEQNETIDKKWLIKFYKDIHKFSKS
;
A
#
# COMPACT_ATOMS: atom_id res chain seq x y z
N MET A 1 -18.30 44.63 -11.62
CA MET A 1 -19.26 44.40 -10.51
C MET A 1 -20.32 43.35 -10.87
N ILE A 2 -21.02 43.52 -12.00
CA ILE A 2 -22.11 42.64 -12.47
C ILE A 2 -21.76 41.14 -12.53
N LYS A 3 -20.57 40.77 -13.03
CA LYS A 3 -20.14 39.35 -13.08
C LYS A 3 -20.02 38.69 -11.69
N ARG A 4 -19.65 39.43 -10.64
CA ARG A 4 -19.55 38.88 -9.27
C ARG A 4 -20.92 38.68 -8.63
N VAL A 5 -21.87 39.56 -8.96
CA VAL A 5 -23.27 39.46 -8.50
C VAL A 5 -23.96 38.26 -9.14
N ILE A 6 -23.75 38.04 -10.45
CA ILE A 6 -24.31 36.87 -11.16
C ILE A 6 -23.76 35.56 -10.59
N ILE A 7 -22.45 35.48 -10.30
CA ILE A 7 -21.85 34.31 -9.67
C ILE A 7 -22.44 34.05 -8.27
N GLY A 8 -22.64 35.10 -7.47
CA GLY A 8 -23.27 34.99 -6.16
C GLY A 8 -24.71 34.46 -6.22
N LEU A 9 -25.49 34.93 -7.20
CA LEU A 9 -26.88 34.50 -7.41
C LEU A 9 -26.97 33.04 -7.85
N VAL A 10 -26.06 32.59 -8.71
CA VAL A 10 -25.97 31.18 -9.13
C VAL A 10 -25.62 30.27 -7.94
N ILE A 11 -24.70 30.70 -7.07
CA ILE A 11 -24.33 29.93 -5.87
C ILE A 11 -25.51 29.82 -4.89
N ILE A 12 -26.27 30.90 -4.70
CA ILE A 12 -27.46 30.89 -3.84
C ILE A 12 -28.55 29.97 -4.42
N LEU A 13 -28.76 29.98 -5.73
CA LEU A 13 -29.69 29.07 -6.41
C LEU A 13 -29.28 27.60 -6.27
N ILE A 14 -27.99 27.30 -6.41
CA ILE A 14 -27.45 25.93 -6.22
C ILE A 14 -27.62 25.48 -4.77
N LEU A 15 -27.32 26.36 -3.80
CA LEU A 15 -27.54 26.07 -2.37
C LEU A 15 -29.02 25.87 -2.05
N GLY A 16 -29.90 26.72 -2.58
CA GLY A 16 -31.35 26.58 -2.44
C GLY A 16 -31.87 25.27 -3.02
N PHE A 17 -31.36 24.87 -4.19
CA PHE A 17 -31.71 23.59 -4.81
C PHE A 17 -31.21 22.38 -4.01
N LEU A 18 -29.99 22.45 -3.46
CA LEU A 18 -29.44 21.40 -2.59
C LEU A 18 -30.23 21.26 -1.28
N VAL A 19 -30.62 22.38 -0.67
CA VAL A 19 -31.48 22.36 0.52
C VAL A 19 -32.86 21.80 0.19
N PHE A 20 -33.45 22.20 -0.95
CA PHE A 20 -34.75 21.67 -1.40
C PHE A 20 -34.70 20.14 -1.59
N GLN A 21 -33.66 19.61 -2.24
CA GLN A 21 -33.45 18.16 -2.33
C GLN A 21 -33.19 17.49 -0.97
N GLY A 22 -32.48 18.18 -0.06
CA GLY A 22 -32.22 17.69 1.30
C GLY A 22 -33.46 17.71 2.21
N THR A 23 -34.45 18.56 1.92
CA THR A 23 -35.72 18.68 2.67
C THR A 23 -36.87 17.88 2.07
N GLY A 24 -36.66 17.23 0.91
CA GLY A 24 -37.59 16.23 0.41
C GLY A 24 -37.79 15.18 1.50
N LYS A 25 -39.03 15.00 1.98
CA LYS A 25 -39.38 14.01 3.00
C LYS A 25 -38.69 12.70 2.62
N ALA A 26 -37.70 12.29 3.41
CA ALA A 26 -36.98 11.05 3.20
C ALA A 26 -38.03 9.94 3.11
N GLU A 27 -38.24 9.41 1.91
CA GLU A 27 -39.06 8.21 1.74
C GLU A 27 -38.55 7.20 2.77
N PRO A 28 -39.44 6.53 3.53
CA PRO A 28 -38.99 5.54 4.50
C PRO A 28 -38.11 4.56 3.74
N LYS A 29 -36.81 4.51 4.08
CA LYS A 29 -35.84 3.65 3.41
C LYS A 29 -36.48 2.28 3.28
N LYS A 30 -36.85 1.88 2.05
CA LYS A 30 -37.28 0.51 1.79
C LYS A 30 -36.23 -0.39 2.44
N LYS A 31 -36.64 -1.28 3.34
CA LYS A 31 -35.73 -2.24 3.96
C LYS A 31 -35.24 -3.17 2.87
N VAL A 32 -34.20 -2.76 2.16
CA VAL A 32 -33.50 -3.59 1.18
C VAL A 32 -32.79 -4.67 1.97
N PHE A 33 -32.98 -5.92 1.54
CA PHE A 33 -32.29 -7.06 2.13
C PHE A 33 -30.78 -6.86 1.99
N ASP A 34 -30.08 -6.76 3.12
CA ASP A 34 -28.64 -6.55 3.14
C ASP A 34 -27.92 -7.87 2.80
N ARG A 35 -27.36 -7.93 1.60
CA ARG A 35 -26.61 -9.09 1.08
C ARG A 35 -25.14 -9.10 1.52
N SER A 36 -24.69 -8.15 2.34
CA SER A 36 -23.29 -8.11 2.79
C SER A 36 -22.96 -9.30 3.69
N ILE A 37 -21.91 -10.03 3.34
CA ILE A 37 -21.40 -11.19 4.07
C ILE A 37 -20.23 -10.73 4.92
N ARG A 38 -20.39 -10.75 6.25
CA ARG A 38 -19.40 -10.21 7.19
C ARG A 38 -19.10 -11.12 8.36
N TYR A 39 -19.97 -12.10 8.66
CA TYR A 39 -19.75 -13.12 9.68
C TYR A 39 -19.44 -12.56 11.08
N LYS A 40 -20.08 -11.44 11.45
CA LYS A 40 -19.84 -10.77 12.73
C LYS A 40 -20.66 -11.40 13.87
N THR A 41 -20.10 -11.38 15.07
CA THR A 41 -20.73 -11.83 16.32
C THR A 41 -21.46 -10.71 17.07
N ASN A 42 -21.50 -9.49 16.52
CA ASN A 42 -22.10 -8.30 17.17
C ASN A 42 -23.24 -7.65 16.37
N SER A 43 -23.74 -8.31 15.32
CA SER A 43 -24.77 -7.73 14.43
C SER A 43 -25.75 -8.79 13.94
N TYR A 44 -27.04 -8.45 13.89
CA TYR A 44 -28.10 -9.34 13.40
C TYR A 44 -28.37 -9.18 11.89
N LYS A 45 -27.40 -8.69 11.10
CA LYS A 45 -27.58 -8.66 9.65
C LYS A 45 -27.67 -10.09 9.09
N PRO A 46 -28.29 -10.30 7.91
CA PRO A 46 -28.60 -11.64 7.40
C PRO A 46 -27.41 -12.61 7.43
N TYR A 47 -26.24 -12.22 6.93
CA TYR A 47 -25.05 -13.08 6.85
C TYR A 47 -24.01 -12.85 7.96
N ASP A 48 -24.47 -12.34 9.11
CA ASP A 48 -23.71 -12.35 10.38
C ASP A 48 -24.11 -13.57 11.23
N ILE A 49 -23.39 -13.86 12.32
CA ILE A 49 -23.55 -15.09 13.12
C ILE A 49 -23.99 -14.82 14.58
N LYS A 50 -24.57 -13.65 14.84
CA LYS A 50 -24.96 -13.21 16.18
C LYS A 50 -25.98 -14.16 16.85
N PHE A 51 -26.97 -14.66 16.11
CA PHE A 51 -27.97 -15.58 16.62
C PHE A 51 -27.31 -16.87 17.11
N ALA A 52 -26.43 -17.48 16.30
CA ALA A 52 -25.66 -18.65 16.72
C ALA A 52 -24.84 -18.35 17.99
N PHE A 53 -24.07 -17.26 17.99
CA PHE A 53 -23.28 -16.83 19.14
C PHE A 53 -24.12 -16.74 20.43
N ASP A 54 -25.31 -16.16 20.37
CA ASP A 54 -26.19 -16.03 21.52
C ASP A 54 -26.71 -17.38 22.01
N GLU A 55 -27.09 -18.28 21.11
CA GLU A 55 -27.57 -19.61 21.49
C GLU A 55 -26.46 -20.46 22.13
N PHE A 56 -25.24 -20.41 21.59
CA PHE A 56 -24.07 -21.00 22.25
C PHE A 56 -23.81 -20.36 23.63
N SER A 57 -24.00 -19.05 23.78
CA SER A 57 -23.80 -18.38 25.07
C SER A 57 -24.82 -18.80 26.14
N LYS A 58 -26.06 -19.11 25.74
CA LYS A 58 -27.17 -19.43 26.66
C LYS A 58 -27.24 -20.91 27.03
N ILE A 59 -26.84 -21.81 26.14
CA ILE A 59 -27.08 -23.25 26.31
C ILE A 59 -26.20 -23.89 27.39
N SER A 60 -24.96 -23.41 27.58
CA SER A 60 -24.02 -24.05 28.51
C SER A 60 -24.34 -23.74 29.96
N LYS A 61 -24.54 -24.81 30.75
CA LYS A 61 -24.67 -24.73 32.22
C LYS A 61 -23.32 -24.63 32.93
N LYS A 62 -22.21 -24.90 32.24
CA LYS A 62 -20.85 -24.89 32.82
C LYS A 62 -20.10 -23.58 32.56
N GLY A 63 -20.68 -22.68 31.77
CA GLY A 63 -20.16 -21.35 31.49
C GLY A 63 -19.72 -21.18 30.04
N PHE A 64 -19.66 -19.91 29.63
CA PHE A 64 -19.27 -19.47 28.31
C PHE A 64 -18.09 -18.50 28.42
N VAL A 65 -17.01 -18.76 27.66
CA VAL A 65 -15.81 -17.93 27.63
C VAL A 65 -15.49 -17.58 26.19
N ILE A 66 -15.13 -16.32 25.95
CA ILE A 66 -14.64 -15.86 24.64
C ILE A 66 -13.12 -15.98 24.66
N ASN A 67 -12.56 -16.69 23.67
CA ASN A 67 -11.13 -16.79 23.43
C ASN A 67 -10.72 -15.82 22.33
N ASP A 68 -9.76 -14.94 22.61
CA ASP A 68 -9.17 -14.00 21.65
C ASP A 68 -7.67 -14.24 21.45
N GLU A 69 -7.14 -15.33 22.02
CA GLU A 69 -5.73 -15.69 22.00
C GLU A 69 -5.51 -16.93 21.13
N LYS A 70 -4.30 -17.06 20.58
CA LYS A 70 -3.92 -18.27 19.85
C LYS A 70 -4.02 -19.51 20.75
N PRO A 71 -4.41 -20.68 20.22
CA PRO A 71 -4.25 -21.94 20.94
C PRO A 71 -2.78 -22.16 21.29
N ASP A 72 -2.47 -22.27 22.57
CA ASP A 72 -1.11 -22.47 23.07
C ASP A 72 -1.17 -23.30 24.35
N TYR A 73 -0.14 -24.13 24.60
CA TYR A 73 -0.04 -24.99 25.78
C TYR A 73 -0.14 -24.19 27.10
N VAL A 74 0.36 -22.96 27.08
CA VAL A 74 0.37 -22.04 28.23
C VAL A 74 -1.03 -21.48 28.50
N ASN A 75 -1.91 -21.49 27.51
CA ASN A 75 -3.26 -20.97 27.66
C ASN A 75 -4.13 -21.98 28.44
N LYS A 76 -4.44 -21.63 29.69
CA LYS A 76 -5.24 -22.45 30.63
C LYS A 76 -6.61 -22.85 30.08
N LEU A 77 -7.14 -22.14 29.07
CA LEU A 77 -8.40 -22.52 28.43
C LEU A 77 -8.30 -23.90 27.76
N PHE A 78 -7.16 -24.21 27.14
CA PHE A 78 -6.93 -25.48 26.46
C PHE A 78 -6.51 -26.60 27.42
N GLN A 79 -6.22 -26.30 28.69
CA GLN A 79 -6.00 -27.29 29.74
C GLN A 79 -7.29 -27.74 30.44
N SER A 80 -8.44 -27.17 30.05
CA SER A 80 -9.73 -27.54 30.65
C SER A 80 -10.20 -28.92 30.21
N GLU A 81 -10.90 -29.61 31.10
CA GLU A 81 -11.64 -30.85 30.80
C GLU A 81 -13.14 -30.56 30.66
N ASN A 82 -13.84 -31.40 29.90
CA ASN A 82 -15.28 -31.30 29.66
C ASN A 82 -15.71 -29.93 29.07
N SER A 83 -14.95 -29.48 28.07
CA SER A 83 -15.18 -28.26 27.31
C SER A 83 -15.54 -28.57 25.84
N VAL A 84 -16.11 -27.57 25.16
CA VAL A 84 -16.26 -27.51 23.70
C VAL A 84 -15.58 -26.25 23.21
N PHE A 85 -14.63 -26.40 22.29
CA PHE A 85 -14.02 -25.28 21.58
C PHE A 85 -14.77 -25.05 20.26
N VAL A 86 -15.33 -23.85 20.10
CA VAL A 86 -16.26 -23.51 19.00
C VAL A 86 -15.60 -22.47 18.11
N VAL A 87 -15.40 -22.81 16.84
CA VAL A 87 -14.84 -21.92 15.83
C VAL A 87 -15.89 -21.68 14.74
N CYS A 88 -16.30 -20.42 14.59
CA CYS A 88 -17.16 -19.95 13.50
C CYS A 88 -16.46 -18.79 12.79
N SER A 89 -15.66 -19.08 11.77
CA SER A 89 -14.77 -18.09 11.13
C SER A 89 -14.70 -18.28 9.61
N PRO A 90 -14.31 -17.23 8.85
CA PRO A 90 -13.99 -17.39 7.43
C PRO A 90 -12.88 -18.43 7.18
N TYR A 91 -11.82 -18.38 7.99
CA TYR A 91 -10.64 -19.24 7.86
C TYR A 91 -10.31 -19.88 9.21
N PHE A 92 -9.91 -21.14 9.19
CA PHE A 92 -9.34 -21.85 10.33
C PHE A 92 -8.02 -22.48 9.89
N LEU A 93 -6.93 -21.76 10.15
CA LEU A 93 -5.60 -22.08 9.63
C LEU A 93 -4.57 -22.27 10.76
N PRO A 94 -4.75 -23.28 11.64
CA PRO A 94 -3.76 -23.59 12.67
C PRO A 94 -2.43 -24.03 12.03
N ASN A 95 -1.32 -23.67 12.68
CA ASN A 95 -0.01 -24.23 12.34
C ASN A 95 0.18 -25.63 12.98
N ASN A 96 1.35 -26.25 12.80
CA ASN A 96 1.64 -27.58 13.37
C ASN A 96 1.51 -27.61 14.90
N GLN A 97 2.01 -26.59 15.58
CA GLN A 97 1.96 -26.51 17.04
C GLN A 97 0.52 -26.38 17.54
N GLU A 98 -0.25 -25.46 16.97
CA GLU A 98 -1.65 -25.24 17.31
C GLU A 98 -2.51 -26.46 17.00
N THR A 99 -2.24 -27.14 15.88
CA THR A 99 -2.89 -28.40 15.54
C THR A 99 -2.65 -29.44 16.62
N ALA A 100 -1.39 -29.60 17.07
CA ALA A 100 -1.06 -30.53 18.13
C ALA A 100 -1.79 -30.20 19.45
N GLU A 101 -1.82 -28.92 19.85
CA GLU A 101 -2.53 -28.48 21.06
C GLU A 101 -4.05 -28.69 20.98
N LEU A 102 -4.65 -28.42 19.81
CA LEU A 102 -6.07 -28.61 19.58
C LEU A 102 -6.44 -30.10 19.60
N LEU A 103 -5.62 -30.95 18.99
CA LEU A 103 -5.85 -32.40 18.99
C LEU A 103 -5.59 -33.02 20.37
N ASP A 104 -4.60 -32.53 21.13
CA ASP A 104 -4.39 -32.92 22.52
C ASP A 104 -5.56 -32.49 23.42
N PHE A 105 -6.12 -31.29 23.17
CA PHE A 105 -7.35 -30.85 23.81
C PHE A 105 -8.50 -31.82 23.56
N VAL A 106 -8.68 -32.31 22.34
CA VAL A 106 -9.70 -33.33 22.01
C VAL A 106 -9.37 -34.67 22.68
N ASN A 107 -8.10 -35.08 22.67
CA ASN A 107 -7.63 -36.31 23.28
C ASN A 107 -7.94 -36.40 24.79
N ARG A 108 -7.93 -35.27 25.50
CA ARG A 108 -8.38 -35.14 26.91
C ARG A 108 -9.88 -35.38 27.13
N GLY A 109 -10.69 -35.52 26.08
CA GLY A 109 -12.14 -35.75 26.16
C GLY A 109 -12.98 -34.51 25.88
N ASN A 110 -12.37 -33.44 25.40
CA ASN A 110 -13.08 -32.24 24.95
C ASN A 110 -13.56 -32.40 23.50
N ASN A 111 -14.50 -31.55 23.10
CA ASN A 111 -14.98 -31.52 21.72
C ASN A 111 -14.52 -30.25 21.02
N ILE A 112 -14.31 -30.34 19.71
CA ILE A 112 -14.14 -29.16 18.85
C ILE A 112 -15.31 -29.11 17.87
N TYR A 113 -15.93 -27.94 17.73
CA TYR A 113 -16.88 -27.66 16.65
C TYR A 113 -16.28 -26.62 15.71
N LEU A 114 -16.10 -26.98 14.43
CA LEU A 114 -15.52 -26.14 13.39
C LEU A 114 -16.56 -25.82 12.32
N SER A 115 -16.78 -24.54 12.08
CA SER A 115 -17.57 -24.02 10.98
C SER A 115 -16.77 -22.93 10.28
N ALA A 116 -16.06 -23.30 9.22
CA ALA A 116 -15.23 -22.37 8.46
C ALA A 116 -15.25 -22.65 6.97
N PHE A 117 -14.99 -21.62 6.16
CA PHE A 117 -14.98 -21.73 4.70
C PHE A 117 -13.68 -22.36 4.21
N THR A 118 -12.58 -22.16 4.93
CA THR A 118 -11.30 -22.80 4.63
C THR A 118 -10.72 -23.42 5.90
N LEU A 119 -10.27 -24.67 5.81
CA LEU A 119 -9.55 -25.38 6.88
C LEU A 119 -8.11 -25.66 6.43
N ALA A 120 -7.15 -25.58 7.35
CA ALA A 120 -5.78 -25.96 7.05
C ALA A 120 -5.66 -27.47 6.74
N PRO A 121 -4.99 -27.86 5.63
CA PRO A 121 -4.65 -29.25 5.34
C PRO A 121 -3.92 -29.91 6.49
N VAL A 122 -2.96 -29.21 7.12
CA VAL A 122 -2.20 -29.72 8.29
C VAL A 122 -3.12 -30.27 9.39
N PHE A 123 -4.20 -29.56 9.70
CA PHE A 123 -5.14 -29.98 10.73
C PHE A 123 -5.88 -31.26 10.33
N LEU A 124 -6.36 -31.31 9.09
CA LEU A 124 -7.11 -32.43 8.55
C LEU A 124 -6.23 -33.66 8.35
N ASP A 125 -5.04 -33.48 7.81
CA ASP A 125 -4.04 -34.53 7.59
C ASP A 125 -3.70 -35.21 8.93
N THR A 126 -3.53 -34.42 10.00
CA THR A 126 -3.24 -34.95 11.34
C THR A 126 -4.48 -35.61 11.98
N LEU A 127 -5.68 -35.05 11.78
CA LEU A 127 -6.92 -35.57 12.35
C LEU A 127 -7.35 -36.90 11.71
N LEU A 128 -7.23 -37.00 10.38
CA LEU A 128 -7.72 -38.11 9.57
C LEU A 128 -6.60 -39.08 9.15
N ASN A 129 -5.34 -38.75 9.43
CA ASN A 129 -4.15 -39.52 9.01
C ASN A 129 -4.15 -39.79 7.50
N LEU A 130 -4.40 -38.75 6.71
CA LEU A 130 -4.58 -38.87 5.27
C LEU A 130 -3.26 -39.15 4.55
N LYS A 131 -3.32 -39.99 3.52
CA LYS A 131 -2.18 -40.27 2.63
C LYS A 131 -1.92 -39.13 1.64
N GLU A 132 -2.96 -38.39 1.28
CA GLU A 132 -2.93 -37.22 0.41
C GLU A 132 -3.48 -36.00 1.15
N LYS A 133 -2.96 -34.81 0.86
CA LYS A 133 -3.36 -33.59 1.56
C LYS A 133 -4.83 -33.25 1.26
N ALA A 134 -5.68 -33.27 2.27
CA ALA A 134 -7.06 -32.80 2.10
C ALA A 134 -7.08 -31.28 1.91
N VAL A 135 -7.78 -30.81 0.87
CA VAL A 135 -8.02 -29.39 0.63
C VAL A 135 -9.48 -29.07 0.92
N PHE A 136 -9.73 -28.41 2.06
CA PHE A 136 -11.03 -27.83 2.38
C PHE A 136 -10.96 -26.34 2.15
N TYR A 137 -11.24 -25.90 0.93
CA TYR A 137 -11.13 -24.52 0.53
C TYR A 137 -12.41 -24.04 -0.18
N ASN A 138 -13.05 -23.04 0.41
CA ASN A 138 -14.06 -22.22 -0.25
C ASN A 138 -13.61 -20.77 -0.27
N GLN A 139 -13.86 -20.10 -1.40
CA GLN A 139 -13.59 -18.69 -1.54
C GLN A 139 -14.36 -17.86 -0.51
N TRP A 140 -13.65 -16.92 0.13
CA TRP A 140 -14.23 -15.91 1.01
C TRP A 140 -13.91 -14.48 0.53
N PRO A 141 -14.92 -13.57 0.46
CA PRO A 141 -16.34 -13.85 0.59
C PRO A 141 -16.81 -14.75 -0.57
N PRO A 142 -17.82 -15.61 -0.33
CA PRO A 142 -18.30 -16.53 -1.35
C PRO A 142 -18.93 -15.77 -2.51
N VAL A 143 -18.70 -16.28 -3.72
CA VAL A 143 -19.23 -15.68 -4.94
C VAL A 143 -20.75 -15.89 -4.99
N PRO A 144 -21.55 -14.85 -5.24
CA PRO A 144 -23.02 -14.94 -5.31
C PRO A 144 -23.61 -15.81 -6.42
N ASN A 145 -22.80 -16.58 -7.15
CA ASN A 145 -23.26 -17.49 -8.22
C ASN A 145 -23.62 -18.90 -7.71
N ALA A 146 -23.59 -19.10 -6.39
CA ALA A 146 -23.80 -20.39 -5.78
C ALA A 146 -25.25 -20.52 -5.29
N GLU A 147 -26.07 -21.22 -6.06
CA GLU A 147 -27.42 -21.73 -5.73
C GLU A 147 -28.34 -20.77 -4.97
N ASP A 148 -29.43 -20.34 -5.62
CA ASP A 148 -30.47 -19.47 -5.03
C ASP A 148 -31.18 -20.07 -3.79
N SER A 149 -30.89 -21.33 -3.45
CA SER A 149 -31.36 -21.99 -2.23
C SER A 149 -30.38 -23.06 -1.76
N THR A 150 -30.18 -23.15 -0.44
CA THR A 150 -29.45 -24.26 0.19
C THR A 150 -30.42 -25.12 0.98
N ALA A 151 -30.18 -26.43 1.05
CA ALA A 151 -30.77 -27.26 2.10
C ALA A 151 -29.75 -28.25 2.67
N ILE A 152 -29.97 -28.55 3.94
CA ILE A 152 -29.28 -29.58 4.71
C ILE A 152 -30.32 -30.61 5.12
N ILE A 153 -29.98 -31.88 4.96
CA ILE A 153 -30.75 -33.04 5.39
C ILE A 153 -30.03 -33.62 6.60
N TRP A 154 -30.63 -33.50 7.78
CA TRP A 154 -30.14 -34.16 8.98
C TRP A 154 -30.49 -35.65 8.93
N ASN A 155 -29.51 -36.52 9.13
CA ASN A 155 -29.67 -37.97 9.13
C ASN A 155 -28.86 -38.60 10.27
N GLY A 156 -29.07 -38.14 11.50
CA GLY A 156 -28.51 -38.79 12.68
C GLY A 156 -29.11 -40.20 12.86
N ALA A 157 -28.31 -41.13 13.39
CA ALA A 157 -28.58 -42.58 13.42
C ALA A 157 -29.98 -43.00 13.90
N ASP A 158 -30.66 -42.18 14.71
CA ASP A 158 -31.94 -42.50 15.35
C ASP A 158 -33.10 -41.54 14.98
N SER A 159 -32.98 -40.74 13.91
CA SER A 159 -33.97 -39.71 13.57
C SER A 159 -34.53 -39.85 12.16
N ILE A 160 -35.84 -39.61 12.01
CA ILE A 160 -36.48 -39.40 10.71
C ILE A 160 -35.73 -38.24 10.01
N PRO A 161 -35.30 -38.39 8.74
CA PRO A 161 -34.57 -37.34 8.05
C PRO A 161 -35.31 -36.01 8.08
N LYS A 162 -34.66 -34.96 8.60
CA LYS A 162 -35.22 -33.60 8.68
C LYS A 162 -34.50 -32.69 7.69
N THR A 163 -35.26 -31.99 6.84
CA THR A 163 -34.71 -31.07 5.86
C THR A 163 -34.85 -29.61 6.32
N PHE A 164 -33.73 -28.90 6.34
CA PHE A 164 -33.63 -27.48 6.68
C PHE A 164 -33.15 -26.70 5.47
N SER A 165 -33.95 -25.75 4.98
CA SER A 165 -33.65 -25.01 3.75
C SER A 165 -33.83 -23.52 3.91
N TYR A 166 -33.16 -22.73 3.08
CA TYR A 166 -33.39 -21.28 3.01
C TYR A 166 -33.09 -20.75 1.59
N PRO A 167 -33.77 -19.65 1.17
CA PRO A 167 -33.57 -19.04 -0.15
C PRO A 167 -32.40 -18.04 -0.10
N GLY A 168 -31.20 -18.52 0.23
CA GLY A 168 -29.98 -17.74 0.23
C GLY A 168 -28.78 -18.57 -0.19
N LEU A 169 -27.60 -17.96 -0.12
CA LEU A 169 -26.36 -18.47 -0.73
C LEU A 169 -26.03 -19.90 -0.30
N GLY A 170 -26.02 -20.79 -1.29
CA GLY A 170 -25.53 -22.16 -1.16
C GLY A 170 -24.05 -22.26 -1.43
N VAL A 171 -23.24 -21.96 -0.42
CA VAL A 171 -21.80 -22.23 -0.51
C VAL A 171 -21.59 -23.72 -0.24
N SER A 172 -21.37 -24.49 -1.30
CA SER A 172 -20.90 -25.88 -1.25
C SER A 172 -19.38 -25.87 -1.20
N PHE A 173 -18.78 -26.79 -0.45
CA PHE A 173 -17.38 -27.16 -0.73
C PHE A 173 -17.28 -27.75 -2.13
N TYR A 174 -16.21 -27.40 -2.85
CA TYR A 174 -15.70 -28.23 -3.94
C TYR A 174 -15.11 -29.51 -3.31
N ASN A 175 -15.99 -30.42 -2.87
CA ASN A 175 -15.64 -31.73 -2.34
C ASN A 175 -15.29 -32.68 -3.49
N GLU A 176 -14.34 -32.30 -4.34
CA GLU A 176 -13.71 -33.24 -5.26
C GLU A 176 -12.66 -34.05 -4.45
N GLY A 177 -13.13 -34.95 -3.57
CA GLY A 177 -12.42 -36.23 -3.39
C GLY A 177 -11.86 -36.69 -2.03
N TYR A 178 -11.93 -35.98 -0.89
CA TYR A 178 -11.02 -36.36 0.24
C TYR A 178 -11.64 -36.78 1.58
N LEU A 179 -12.95 -36.63 1.81
CA LEU A 179 -13.62 -37.39 2.87
C LEU A 179 -14.14 -38.68 2.24
N GLU A 180 -13.26 -39.55 1.76
CA GLU A 180 -13.66 -40.94 1.51
C GLU A 180 -14.13 -41.53 2.84
N GLU A 181 -15.09 -42.47 2.80
CA GLU A 181 -15.61 -43.19 3.95
C GLU A 181 -14.45 -43.85 4.72
N SER A 182 -13.86 -43.10 5.64
CA SER A 182 -13.06 -43.66 6.72
C SER A 182 -14.05 -44.33 7.66
N ASP A 183 -13.78 -45.58 8.06
CA ASP A 183 -14.59 -46.33 9.04
C ASP A 183 -14.80 -45.57 10.37
N THR A 184 -14.03 -44.49 10.59
CA THR A 184 -14.10 -43.65 11.79
C THR A 184 -15.03 -42.44 11.66
N LEU A 185 -15.46 -42.07 10.46
CA LEU A 185 -16.22 -40.84 10.22
C LEU A 185 -17.74 -41.09 10.37
N GLU A 186 -18.37 -40.33 11.25
CA GLU A 186 -19.83 -40.33 11.42
C GLU A 186 -20.44 -39.11 10.71
N VAL A 187 -21.23 -39.34 9.66
CA VAL A 187 -21.93 -38.27 8.94
C VAL A 187 -23.28 -38.00 9.62
N LEU A 188 -23.46 -36.78 10.15
CA LEU A 188 -24.68 -36.37 10.85
C LEU A 188 -25.67 -35.63 9.95
N SER A 189 -25.18 -34.97 8.91
CA SER A 189 -26.04 -34.30 7.92
C SER A 189 -25.42 -34.33 6.53
N TYR A 190 -26.28 -34.21 5.52
CA TYR A 190 -25.96 -34.20 4.10
C TYR A 190 -26.51 -32.93 3.45
N ASP A 191 -25.96 -32.53 2.31
CA ASP A 191 -26.55 -31.52 1.46
C ASP A 191 -27.54 -32.12 0.43
N GLN A 192 -28.20 -31.26 -0.34
CA GLN A 192 -29.15 -31.70 -1.38
C GLN A 192 -28.52 -32.54 -2.49
N LYS A 193 -27.21 -32.46 -2.67
CA LYS A 193 -26.43 -33.16 -3.71
C LYS A 193 -25.75 -34.42 -3.18
N GLY A 194 -25.98 -34.79 -1.92
CA GLY A 194 -25.37 -35.95 -1.27
C GLY A 194 -23.98 -35.69 -0.68
N GLY A 195 -23.46 -34.46 -0.76
CA GLY A 195 -22.23 -34.08 -0.07
C GLY A 195 -22.43 -34.02 1.45
N TYR A 196 -21.39 -34.28 2.22
CA TYR A 196 -21.49 -34.21 3.68
C TYR A 196 -21.72 -32.77 4.15
N GLY A 197 -22.65 -32.57 5.08
CA GLY A 197 -23.00 -31.31 5.73
C GLY A 197 -22.28 -31.12 7.07
N LEU A 198 -22.51 -32.03 8.01
CA LEU A 198 -21.86 -32.07 9.32
C LEU A 198 -21.27 -33.46 9.51
N VAL A 199 -19.98 -33.52 9.80
CA VAL A 199 -19.29 -34.77 10.11
C VAL A 199 -18.75 -34.73 11.52
N SER A 200 -18.72 -35.88 12.17
CA SER A 200 -18.19 -36.10 13.51
C SER A 200 -17.08 -37.15 13.45
N ILE A 201 -15.89 -36.77 13.90
CA ILE A 201 -14.68 -37.59 13.85
C ILE A 201 -14.21 -37.85 15.29
N PRO A 202 -14.18 -39.11 15.76
CA PRO A 202 -13.63 -39.44 17.07
C PRO A 202 -12.11 -39.23 17.07
N PHE A 203 -11.59 -38.61 18.13
CA PHE A 203 -10.14 -38.48 18.33
C PHE A 203 -9.82 -38.59 19.82
N GLY A 204 -9.07 -39.64 20.20
CA GLY A 204 -8.82 -39.94 21.61
C GLY A 204 -10.13 -40.16 22.39
N LYS A 205 -10.33 -39.40 23.49
CA LYS A 205 -11.58 -39.44 24.30
C LYS A 205 -12.66 -38.46 23.83
N GLY A 206 -12.35 -37.60 22.87
CA GLY A 206 -13.21 -36.51 22.41
C GLY A 206 -13.65 -36.68 20.95
N ARG A 207 -14.27 -35.64 20.41
CA ARG A 207 -14.73 -35.62 19.01
C ARG A 207 -14.49 -34.26 18.35
N VAL A 208 -14.15 -34.28 17.07
CA VAL A 208 -14.09 -33.09 16.21
C VAL A 208 -15.30 -33.11 15.28
N PHE A 209 -16.09 -32.04 15.33
CA PHE A 209 -17.25 -31.82 14.48
C PHE A 209 -16.89 -30.78 13.42
N ILE A 210 -17.04 -31.13 12.14
CA ILE A 210 -16.72 -30.26 11.02
C ILE A 210 -17.99 -29.97 10.23
N GLN A 211 -18.39 -28.69 10.21
CA GLN A 211 -19.49 -28.17 9.42
C GLN A 211 -18.97 -27.72 8.06
N THR A 212 -19.35 -28.44 7.02
CA THR A 212 -19.01 -28.13 5.63
C THR A 212 -19.92 -27.03 5.03
N ARG A 213 -20.96 -26.59 5.74
CA ARG A 213 -21.79 -25.47 5.24
C ARG A 213 -21.81 -24.34 6.26
N PRO A 214 -20.77 -23.48 6.29
CA PRO A 214 -20.71 -22.41 7.27
C PRO A 214 -21.88 -21.42 7.17
N MET A 215 -22.48 -21.27 5.98
CA MET A 215 -23.68 -20.43 5.82
C MET A 215 -24.85 -20.84 6.71
N THR A 216 -24.90 -22.10 7.16
CA THR A 216 -25.91 -22.57 8.10
C THR A 216 -25.83 -21.92 9.49
N MET A 217 -24.70 -21.30 9.84
CA MET A 217 -24.54 -20.58 11.11
C MET A 217 -24.98 -19.11 11.04
N THR A 218 -25.36 -18.64 9.85
CA THR A 218 -25.79 -17.25 9.68
C THR A 218 -27.18 -17.01 10.25
N ASN A 219 -27.42 -15.77 10.66
CA ASN A 219 -28.72 -15.30 11.14
C ASN A 219 -29.82 -15.62 10.11
N TYR A 220 -29.53 -15.45 8.82
CA TYR A 220 -30.52 -15.68 7.77
C TYR A 220 -30.93 -17.14 7.67
N PHE A 221 -29.97 -18.07 7.71
CA PHE A 221 -30.29 -19.49 7.72
C PHE A 221 -31.07 -19.87 8.98
N LEU A 222 -30.56 -19.52 10.16
CA LEU A 222 -31.10 -19.99 11.45
C LEU A 222 -32.47 -19.41 11.78
N MET A 223 -32.72 -18.15 11.40
CA MET A 223 -34.02 -17.50 11.62
C MET A 223 -35.04 -17.80 10.52
N HIS A 224 -34.68 -18.59 9.50
CA HIS A 224 -35.62 -18.99 8.46
C HIS A 224 -36.44 -20.21 8.92
N LYS A 225 -37.76 -20.05 9.00
CA LYS A 225 -38.70 -21.13 9.38
C LYS A 225 -38.26 -21.82 10.68
N SER A 226 -38.08 -23.15 10.67
CA SER A 226 -37.66 -23.99 11.79
C SER A 226 -36.18 -24.33 11.77
N ASN A 227 -35.35 -23.62 11.00
CA ASN A 227 -33.91 -23.93 10.90
C ASN A 227 -33.13 -23.74 12.20
N HIS A 228 -33.68 -23.05 13.20
CA HIS A 228 -33.11 -23.00 14.54
C HIS A 228 -33.05 -24.39 15.21
N GLU A 229 -33.94 -25.33 14.85
CA GLU A 229 -33.87 -26.72 15.30
C GLU A 229 -32.58 -27.41 14.83
N TYR A 230 -32.06 -27.06 13.65
CA TYR A 230 -30.79 -27.58 13.14
C TYR A 230 -29.63 -27.23 14.08
N LEU A 231 -29.59 -25.97 14.58
CA LEU A 231 -28.62 -25.58 15.59
C LEU A 231 -28.82 -26.34 16.89
N GLY A 232 -30.07 -26.58 17.31
CA GLY A 232 -30.37 -27.42 18.48
C GLY A 232 -29.76 -28.82 18.37
N LEU A 233 -29.92 -29.48 17.21
CA LEU A 233 -29.32 -30.79 16.95
C LEU A 233 -27.79 -30.76 17.03
N ILE A 234 -27.15 -29.72 16.49
CA ILE A 234 -25.71 -29.52 16.61
C ILE A 234 -25.30 -29.36 18.09
N LEU A 235 -25.99 -28.50 18.84
CA LEU A 235 -25.69 -28.21 20.24
C LEU A 235 -25.83 -29.47 21.12
N ASP A 236 -26.81 -30.31 20.83
CA ASP A 236 -27.01 -31.59 21.52
C ASP A 236 -25.88 -32.58 21.20
N ASN A 237 -25.50 -32.73 19.93
CA ASN A 237 -24.43 -33.65 19.50
C ASN A 237 -23.06 -33.27 20.06
N ILE A 238 -22.74 -31.98 20.14
CA ILE A 238 -21.47 -31.52 20.72
C ILE A 238 -21.50 -31.55 22.26
N GLY A 239 -22.65 -31.83 22.88
CA GLY A 239 -22.84 -31.86 24.33
C GLY A 239 -22.79 -30.48 24.99
N ALA A 240 -23.18 -29.43 24.26
CA ALA A 240 -23.02 -28.02 24.64
C ALA A 240 -23.63 -27.68 26.01
N LYS A 241 -24.75 -28.32 26.36
CA LYS A 241 -25.48 -28.11 27.61
C LYS A 241 -24.67 -28.44 28.86
N ASN A 242 -23.86 -29.50 28.81
CA ASN A 242 -23.16 -30.07 29.96
C ASN A 242 -21.64 -29.78 29.94
N ARG A 243 -21.16 -29.04 28.94
CA ARG A 243 -19.75 -28.71 28.73
C ARG A 243 -19.54 -27.20 28.80
N LYS A 244 -18.35 -26.77 29.22
CA LYS A 244 -17.98 -25.35 29.14
C LYS A 244 -17.76 -24.97 27.68
N ILE A 245 -18.33 -23.86 27.22
CA ILE A 245 -18.14 -23.40 25.83
C ILE A 245 -17.02 -22.38 25.79
N ILE A 246 -16.04 -22.65 24.93
CA ILE A 246 -14.95 -21.73 24.60
C ILE A 246 -15.21 -21.27 23.17
N TRP A 247 -15.74 -20.07 23.02
CA TRP A 247 -16.03 -19.48 21.71
C TRP A 247 -14.81 -18.75 21.18
N ASP A 248 -14.31 -19.14 20.02
CA ASP A 248 -13.15 -18.54 19.40
C ASP A 248 -13.49 -17.27 18.61
N GLU A 249 -12.79 -16.20 18.94
CA GLU A 249 -12.76 -14.95 18.19
C GLU A 249 -11.40 -14.72 17.50
N PHE A 250 -10.35 -15.43 17.93
CA PHE A 250 -8.99 -15.28 17.42
C PHE A 250 -8.91 -15.56 15.91
N TYR A 251 -9.37 -16.73 15.43
CA TYR A 251 -9.33 -17.08 14.00
C TYR A 251 -10.24 -16.19 13.15
N ARG A 252 -11.27 -15.61 13.76
CA ARG A 252 -12.19 -14.67 13.08
C ARG A 252 -11.56 -13.28 12.91
N ARG A 253 -10.77 -12.81 13.88
CA ARG A 253 -10.14 -11.47 13.88
C ARG A 253 -8.78 -11.45 13.19
N HIS A 254 -8.08 -12.58 13.15
CA HIS A 254 -6.76 -12.73 12.55
C HIS A 254 -6.75 -13.74 11.39
N PRO A 255 -7.59 -13.56 10.34
CA PRO A 255 -7.81 -14.56 9.30
C PRO A 255 -6.58 -14.87 8.41
N LEU A 256 -5.66 -13.90 8.25
CA LEU A 256 -4.51 -13.98 7.32
C LEU A 256 -3.19 -13.47 7.92
N SER A 257 -3.14 -13.17 9.23
CA SER A 257 -1.93 -12.63 9.88
C SER A 257 -0.91 -13.73 10.19
N ARG A 258 -0.54 -14.57 9.21
CA ARG A 258 0.45 -15.63 9.40
C ARG A 258 1.37 -15.77 8.18
N PRO A 259 2.70 -15.71 8.39
CA PRO A 259 3.69 -15.74 7.31
C PRO A 259 3.77 -17.08 6.56
N ASP A 260 3.15 -18.15 7.09
CA ASP A 260 3.27 -19.51 6.54
C ASP A 260 2.12 -19.89 5.58
N TYR A 261 1.08 -19.05 5.46
CA TYR A 261 -0.01 -19.28 4.52
C TYR A 261 0.07 -18.25 3.40
N ASP A 262 0.83 -18.61 2.37
CA ASP A 262 0.90 -17.87 1.11
C ASP A 262 -0.43 -18.02 0.37
N VAL A 263 -1.46 -17.32 0.85
CA VAL A 263 -2.62 -17.01 0.02
C VAL A 263 -2.17 -15.85 -0.86
N SER A 264 -1.41 -16.21 -1.90
CA SER A 264 -0.89 -15.30 -2.90
C SER A 264 -2.06 -14.56 -3.57
N LYS A 265 -2.43 -13.40 -3.03
CA LYS A 265 -3.07 -12.33 -3.80
C LYS A 265 -2.07 -11.21 -3.94
N PRO A 266 -1.41 -11.07 -5.11
CA PRO A 266 -0.73 -9.83 -5.42
C PRO A 266 -1.80 -8.75 -5.62
N GLY A 267 -1.86 -7.76 -4.72
CA GLY A 267 -2.31 -6.42 -5.11
C GLY A 267 -3.35 -5.70 -4.26
N ASP A 268 -4.13 -6.35 -3.41
CA ASP A 268 -5.17 -5.64 -2.65
C ASP A 268 -4.65 -5.17 -1.30
N SER A 269 -4.23 -3.91 -1.25
CA SER A 269 -3.91 -3.23 0.01
C SER A 269 -5.14 -3.31 0.93
N TYR A 270 -4.98 -3.81 2.16
CA TYR A 270 -6.02 -3.90 3.21
C TYR A 270 -6.89 -2.63 3.34
N PHE A 271 -6.28 -1.47 3.08
CA PHE A 271 -6.96 -0.18 3.02
C PHE A 271 -8.07 -0.12 1.95
N MET A 272 -7.81 -0.63 0.74
CA MET A 272 -8.78 -0.59 -0.36
C MET A 272 -9.97 -1.53 -0.13
N GLU A 273 -9.74 -2.65 0.53
CA GLU A 273 -10.80 -3.56 0.97
C GLU A 273 -11.70 -2.89 2.02
N LEU A 274 -11.12 -2.22 3.01
CA LEU A 274 -11.85 -1.48 4.05
C LEU A 274 -12.69 -0.32 3.46
N VAL A 275 -12.14 0.39 2.48
CA VAL A 275 -12.83 1.45 1.74
C VAL A 275 -14.01 0.87 0.96
N ASN A 276 -13.83 -0.27 0.27
CA ASN A 276 -14.89 -0.86 -0.54
C ASN A 276 -16.06 -1.46 0.25
N GLN A 277 -15.83 -1.88 1.49
CA GLN A 277 -16.89 -2.42 2.36
C GLN A 277 -17.82 -1.34 2.93
N ASN A 278 -17.43 -0.06 2.93
CA ASN A 278 -18.17 1.02 3.58
C ASN A 278 -18.53 2.13 2.59
N PRO A 279 -19.80 2.19 2.09
CA PRO A 279 -20.21 3.19 1.10
C PRO A 279 -19.94 4.66 1.50
N PRO A 280 -20.11 5.09 2.77
CA PRO A 280 -19.76 6.46 3.17
C PRO A 280 -18.25 6.75 3.07
N LEU A 281 -17.41 5.76 3.34
CA LEU A 281 -15.95 5.90 3.28
C LEU A 281 -15.48 6.00 1.82
N GLN A 282 -16.11 5.30 0.89
CA GLN A 282 -15.86 5.44 -0.55
C GLN A 282 -16.09 6.88 -1.02
N TRP A 283 -17.23 7.48 -0.66
CA TRP A 283 -17.54 8.87 -1.01
C TRP A 283 -16.57 9.84 -0.35
N ALA A 284 -16.16 9.61 0.90
CA ALA A 284 -15.15 10.44 1.55
C ALA A 284 -13.80 10.43 0.80
N VAL A 285 -13.34 9.25 0.34
CA VAL A 285 -12.11 9.10 -0.45
C VAL A 285 -12.25 9.78 -1.81
N TYR A 286 -13.38 9.60 -2.52
CA TYR A 286 -13.61 10.26 -3.80
C TYR A 286 -13.69 11.78 -3.66
N THR A 287 -14.38 12.29 -2.64
CA THR A 287 -14.45 13.73 -2.36
C THR A 287 -13.06 14.29 -2.01
N PHE A 288 -12.25 13.55 -1.25
CA PHE A 288 -10.88 13.95 -0.94
C PHE A 288 -10.00 14.00 -2.20
N LEU A 289 -10.02 12.97 -3.04
CA LEU A 289 -9.25 12.92 -4.28
C LEU A 289 -9.70 14.00 -5.27
N PHE A 290 -11.01 14.23 -5.38
CA PHE A 290 -11.57 15.30 -6.20
C PHE A 290 -11.15 16.69 -5.68
N GLY A 291 -11.20 16.89 -4.37
CA GLY A 291 -10.73 18.11 -3.71
C GLY A 291 -9.24 18.35 -3.91
N LEU A 292 -8.42 17.30 -3.83
CA LEU A 292 -6.99 17.33 -4.12
C LEU A 292 -6.74 17.71 -5.60
N GLY A 293 -7.49 17.12 -6.53
CA GLY A 293 -7.42 17.46 -7.95
C GLY A 293 -7.74 18.94 -8.21
N LEU A 294 -8.83 19.44 -7.62
CA LEU A 294 -9.19 20.86 -7.68
C LEU A 294 -8.12 21.75 -7.06
N PHE A 295 -7.55 21.36 -5.92
CA PHE A 295 -6.47 22.09 -5.28
C PHE A 295 -5.26 22.23 -6.20
N VAL A 296 -4.80 21.12 -6.81
CA VAL A 296 -3.68 21.13 -7.75
C VAL A 296 -3.99 21.99 -8.98
N LEU A 297 -5.19 21.90 -9.56
CA LEU A 297 -5.58 22.70 -10.72
C LEU A 297 -5.59 24.20 -10.42
N ILE A 298 -6.09 24.60 -9.24
CA ILE A 298 -6.11 26.01 -8.82
C ILE A 298 -4.71 26.49 -8.48
N HIS A 299 -3.90 25.67 -7.80
CA HIS A 299 -2.56 26.03 -7.36
C HIS A 299 -1.55 26.09 -8.51
N SER A 300 -1.64 25.15 -9.46
CA SER A 300 -0.81 25.10 -10.67
C SER A 300 -0.96 26.38 -11.50
N ARG A 301 -2.15 26.97 -11.56
CA ARG A 301 -2.38 28.26 -12.24
C ARG A 301 -1.77 29.47 -11.53
N ARG A 302 -1.34 29.36 -10.26
CA ARG A 302 -0.78 30.47 -9.47
C ARG A 302 0.74 30.50 -9.39
N ILE A 303 1.43 29.53 -9.99
CA ILE A 303 2.90 29.51 -10.01
C ILE A 303 3.38 30.29 -11.24
N GLN A 304 3.79 31.55 -11.05
CA GLN A 304 4.45 32.34 -12.08
C GLN A 304 5.88 31.82 -12.35
N ARG A 305 6.35 31.92 -13.59
CA ARG A 305 7.72 31.54 -13.98
C ARG A 305 8.75 32.46 -13.29
N PRO A 306 9.89 31.93 -12.81
CA PRO A 306 10.98 32.77 -12.29
C PRO A 306 11.44 33.77 -13.36
N ILE A 307 11.51 35.06 -13.01
CA ILE A 307 12.05 36.10 -13.88
C ILE A 307 13.58 35.92 -13.92
N PRO A 308 14.21 35.74 -15.10
CA PRO A 308 15.65 35.59 -15.18
C PRO A 308 16.35 36.89 -14.77
N VAL A 309 17.32 36.80 -13.86
CA VAL A 309 18.11 37.94 -13.40
C VAL A 309 19.17 38.25 -14.48
N ILE A 310 19.07 39.42 -15.12
CA ILE A 310 20.09 39.92 -16.05
C ILE A 310 21.21 40.53 -15.19
N THR A 311 22.41 39.96 -15.24
CA THR A 311 23.58 40.50 -14.54
C THR A 311 24.21 41.65 -15.31
N ASP A 312 24.53 42.76 -14.64
CA ASP A 312 25.18 43.93 -15.25
C ASP A 312 26.57 43.61 -15.83
N VAL A 313 26.93 44.30 -16.92
CA VAL A 313 28.22 44.16 -17.61
C VAL A 313 29.33 44.72 -16.72
N LYS A 314 30.09 43.84 -16.05
CA LYS A 314 31.26 44.25 -15.25
C LYS A 314 32.37 44.79 -16.15
N ASN A 315 32.92 45.95 -15.79
CA ASN A 315 33.96 46.64 -16.56
C ASN A 315 35.35 46.01 -16.28
N THR A 316 35.68 44.95 -17.01
CA THR A 316 36.88 44.11 -16.82
C THR A 316 38.21 44.87 -16.86
N SER A 317 38.24 46.05 -17.52
CA SER A 317 39.42 46.92 -17.55
C SER A 317 39.80 47.48 -16.18
N TYR A 318 38.80 47.78 -15.33
CA TYR A 318 39.04 48.30 -13.98
C TYR A 318 39.63 47.23 -13.06
N ASP A 319 39.04 46.04 -13.08
CA ASP A 319 39.49 44.90 -12.26
C ASP A 319 40.92 44.47 -12.63
N PHE A 320 41.25 44.46 -13.93
CA PHE A 320 42.59 44.17 -14.39
C PHE A 320 43.61 45.24 -13.93
N THR A 321 43.28 46.52 -14.08
CA THR A 321 44.16 47.62 -13.63
C THR A 321 44.41 47.55 -12.13
N LYS A 322 43.39 47.20 -11.34
CA LYS A 322 43.50 47.01 -9.89
C LYS A 322 44.40 45.82 -9.53
N ALA A 323 44.28 44.70 -10.25
CA ALA A 323 45.14 43.53 -10.06
C ALA A 323 46.62 43.86 -10.38
N LEU A 324 46.87 44.57 -11.48
CA LEU A 324 48.22 44.96 -11.87
C LEU A 324 48.85 45.96 -10.88
N ALA A 325 48.07 46.95 -10.42
CA ALA A 325 48.51 47.88 -9.39
C ALA A 325 48.85 47.16 -8.07
N GLY A 326 48.07 46.14 -7.70
CA GLY A 326 48.35 45.27 -6.55
C GLY A 326 49.65 44.49 -6.71
N LEU A 327 49.87 43.84 -7.86
CA LEU A 327 51.11 43.12 -8.16
C LEU A 327 52.33 44.04 -8.11
N TYR A 328 52.21 45.26 -8.63
CA TYR A 328 53.28 46.26 -8.56
C TYR A 328 53.60 46.65 -7.11
N TRP A 329 52.57 46.90 -6.29
CA TRP A 329 52.75 47.25 -4.87
C TRP A 329 53.45 46.13 -4.08
N LEU A 330 53.13 44.87 -4.38
CA LEU A 330 53.63 43.72 -3.63
C LEU A 330 55.07 43.31 -3.98
N LYS A 331 55.48 43.40 -5.26
CA LYS A 331 56.74 42.74 -5.69
C LYS A 331 57.77 43.60 -6.41
N GLN A 332 57.50 44.83 -6.84
CA GLN A 332 58.43 45.76 -7.54
C GLN A 332 59.36 45.16 -8.62
N ASP A 333 59.12 43.92 -9.07
CA ASP A 333 59.89 43.20 -10.07
C ASP A 333 59.34 43.57 -11.45
N ASN A 334 59.88 44.66 -11.99
CA ASN A 334 59.41 45.24 -13.25
C ASN A 334 59.57 44.27 -14.43
N LYS A 335 60.57 43.38 -14.41
CA LYS A 335 60.80 42.39 -15.48
C LYS A 335 59.70 41.35 -15.49
N ASN A 336 59.46 40.70 -14.35
CA ASN A 336 58.42 39.69 -14.21
C ASN A 336 57.02 40.23 -14.54
N ILE A 337 56.74 41.48 -14.16
CA ILE A 337 55.47 42.15 -14.51
C ILE A 337 55.38 42.38 -16.02
N SER A 338 56.46 42.83 -16.67
CA SER A 338 56.48 43.08 -18.12
C SER A 338 56.30 41.79 -18.93
N GLU A 339 56.94 40.70 -18.52
CA GLU A 339 56.80 39.38 -19.15
C GLU A 339 55.36 38.86 -19.08
N LYS A 340 54.69 39.04 -17.93
CA LYS A 340 53.28 38.66 -17.78
C LYS A 340 52.34 39.49 -18.65
N ILE A 341 52.60 40.80 -18.76
CA ILE A 341 51.84 41.67 -19.66
C ILE A 341 52.03 41.23 -21.11
N ALA A 342 53.27 40.90 -21.52
CA ALA A 342 53.57 40.40 -22.87
C ALA A 342 52.87 39.06 -23.15
N SER A 343 52.91 38.12 -22.21
CA SER A 343 52.21 36.83 -22.32
C SER A 343 50.70 37.02 -22.55
N GLN A 344 50.06 37.86 -21.74
CA GLN A 344 48.64 38.13 -21.87
C GLN A 344 48.29 38.87 -23.18
N PHE A 345 49.19 39.74 -23.65
CA PHE A 345 49.05 40.40 -24.94
C PHE A 345 49.05 39.38 -26.09
N PHE A 346 49.95 38.40 -26.06
CA PHE A 346 49.99 37.34 -27.05
C PHE A 346 48.77 36.42 -26.99
N ASP A 347 48.29 36.08 -25.80
CA ASP A 347 47.04 35.32 -25.65
C ASP A 347 45.86 36.05 -26.29
N HIS A 348 45.79 37.37 -26.13
CA HIS A 348 44.78 38.21 -26.78
C HIS A 348 44.93 38.21 -28.30
N LEU A 349 46.15 38.38 -28.81
CA LEU A 349 46.45 38.35 -30.24
C LEU A 349 46.11 37.00 -30.88
N GLN A 350 46.41 35.92 -30.19
CA GLN A 350 46.11 34.57 -30.64
C GLN A 350 44.60 34.32 -30.68
N THR A 351 43.88 34.70 -29.62
CA THR A 351 42.43 34.47 -29.50
C THR A 351 41.64 35.29 -30.52
N LYS A 352 41.97 36.58 -30.69
CA LYS A 352 41.18 37.51 -31.52
C LYS A 352 41.66 37.55 -32.98
N TYR A 353 42.96 37.48 -33.23
CA TYR A 353 43.55 37.70 -34.56
C TYR A 353 44.31 36.48 -35.12
N ARG A 354 44.42 35.39 -34.35
CA ARG A 354 45.20 34.17 -34.70
C ARG A 354 46.63 34.51 -35.08
N ILE A 355 47.28 35.37 -34.30
CA ILE A 355 48.68 35.75 -34.44
C ILE A 355 49.45 35.11 -33.29
N TYR A 356 50.48 34.31 -33.61
CA TYR A 356 51.31 33.64 -32.62
C TYR A 356 52.57 34.47 -32.32
N PRO A 357 53.21 34.31 -31.14
CA PRO A 357 54.42 35.04 -30.78
C PRO A 357 55.53 34.98 -31.84
N LYS A 358 55.72 33.79 -32.44
CA LYS A 358 56.73 33.55 -33.50
C LYS A 358 56.48 34.33 -34.79
N ASP A 359 55.22 34.72 -35.04
CA ASP A 359 54.84 35.47 -36.23
C ASP A 359 54.97 36.99 -36.02
N PHE A 360 55.17 37.44 -34.78
CA PHE A 360 55.20 38.83 -34.37
C PHE A 360 56.59 39.46 -34.50
N ASP A 361 57.06 39.55 -35.75
CA ASP A 361 58.39 40.05 -36.12
C ASP A 361 58.31 41.22 -37.12
N LEU A 362 59.39 42.02 -37.22
CA LEU A 362 59.50 43.19 -38.09
C LEU A 362 59.20 42.84 -39.55
N ASN A 363 59.63 41.67 -40.02
CA ASN A 363 59.36 41.18 -41.38
C ASN A 363 57.86 41.00 -41.68
N ASN A 364 57.05 40.80 -40.64
CA ASN A 364 55.60 40.61 -40.73
C ASN A 364 54.79 41.84 -40.29
N ALA A 365 55.45 42.97 -39.96
CA ALA A 365 54.79 44.15 -39.39
C ALA A 365 53.64 44.67 -40.26
N ALA A 366 53.84 44.80 -41.57
CA ALA A 366 52.80 45.21 -42.52
C ALA A 366 51.60 44.24 -42.56
N LYS A 367 51.83 42.94 -42.38
CA LYS A 367 50.78 41.90 -42.38
C LYS A 367 50.00 41.92 -41.06
N ILE A 368 50.68 42.15 -39.94
CA ILE A 368 50.07 42.30 -38.61
C ILE A 368 49.21 43.57 -38.58
N ALA A 369 49.74 44.70 -39.04
CA ALA A 369 49.03 45.97 -39.14
C ALA A 369 47.70 45.84 -39.90
N ARG A 370 47.71 45.13 -41.05
CA ARG A 370 46.49 44.84 -41.82
C ARG A 370 45.49 43.95 -41.07
N LYS A 371 45.97 42.94 -40.33
CA LYS A 371 45.11 42.04 -39.55
C LYS A 371 44.49 42.70 -38.32
N THR A 372 45.23 43.60 -37.68
CA THR A 372 44.81 44.26 -36.44
C THR A 372 44.16 45.63 -36.67
N GLY A 373 44.22 46.16 -37.90
CA GLY A 373 43.72 47.50 -38.25
C GLY A 373 44.55 48.65 -37.65
N ARG A 374 45.83 48.39 -37.34
CA ARG A 374 46.73 49.35 -36.66
C ARG A 374 47.73 49.94 -37.63
N ASN A 375 48.30 51.09 -37.25
CA ASN A 375 49.36 51.69 -38.05
C ASN A 375 50.63 50.82 -37.94
N GLU A 376 51.33 50.64 -39.06
CA GLU A 376 52.55 49.84 -39.13
C GLU A 376 53.63 50.38 -38.17
N SER A 377 53.73 51.71 -38.01
CA SER A 377 54.63 52.33 -37.04
C SER A 377 54.35 51.91 -35.59
N GLU A 378 53.07 51.75 -35.20
CA GLU A 378 52.70 51.32 -33.84
C GLU A 378 53.04 49.83 -33.62
N VAL A 379 52.88 49.00 -34.64
CA VAL A 379 53.25 47.58 -34.59
C VAL A 379 54.78 47.43 -34.45
N GLN A 380 55.55 48.18 -35.23
CA GLN A 380 57.01 48.18 -35.16
C GLN A 380 57.52 48.65 -33.78
N GLU A 381 56.88 49.67 -33.18
CA GLU A 381 57.25 50.13 -31.83
C GLU A 381 57.04 49.04 -30.77
N ILE A 382 55.92 48.31 -30.81
CA ILE A 382 55.65 47.21 -29.87
C ILE A 382 56.62 46.05 -30.08
N ILE A 383 56.93 45.69 -31.33
CA ILE A 383 57.94 44.66 -31.63
C ILE A 383 59.30 45.06 -31.04
N GLY A 384 59.71 46.32 -31.20
CA GLY A 384 60.93 46.83 -30.61
C GLY A 384 60.92 46.79 -29.07
N GLN A 385 59.79 47.09 -28.44
CA GLN A 385 59.64 47.00 -26.98
C GLN A 385 59.70 45.54 -26.48
N LEU A 386 59.13 44.58 -27.22
CA LEU A 386 59.22 43.16 -26.89
C LEU A 386 60.65 42.62 -27.05
N ALA A 387 61.36 43.02 -28.12
CA ALA A 387 62.77 42.66 -28.28
C ALA A 387 63.65 43.25 -27.16
N PHE A 388 63.36 44.49 -26.73
CA PHE A 388 64.03 45.11 -25.58
C PHE A 388 63.76 44.34 -24.27
N LEU A 389 62.54 43.85 -24.07
CA LEU A 389 62.15 43.05 -22.91
C LEU A 389 62.92 41.72 -22.84
N GLU A 390 63.10 41.04 -23.99
CA GLU A 390 63.82 39.77 -24.05
C GLU A 390 65.32 39.92 -23.77
N GLN A 391 65.93 41.03 -24.20
CA GLN A 391 67.38 41.24 -24.12
C GLN A 391 67.86 41.82 -22.79
N ASN A 392 66.99 42.46 -22.00
CA ASN A 392 67.38 43.16 -20.78
C ASN A 392 66.90 42.45 -19.50
N GLU A 393 67.81 42.24 -18.56
CA GLU A 393 67.48 41.64 -17.25
C GLU A 393 66.89 42.63 -16.24
N THR A 394 67.08 43.93 -16.45
CA THR A 394 66.57 44.97 -15.56
C THR A 394 65.78 46.01 -16.34
N ILE A 395 64.57 46.30 -15.87
CA ILE A 395 63.63 47.20 -16.55
C ILE A 395 63.32 48.41 -15.67
N ASP A 396 63.49 49.60 -16.24
CA ASP A 396 63.11 50.84 -15.57
C ASP A 396 61.59 50.98 -15.46
N LYS A 397 61.13 51.57 -14.36
CA LYS A 397 59.72 51.83 -14.06
C LYS A 397 59.05 52.66 -15.15
N LYS A 398 59.74 53.70 -15.66
CA LYS A 398 59.17 54.57 -16.70
C LYS A 398 58.91 53.80 -17.97
N TRP A 399 59.80 52.87 -18.31
CA TRP A 399 59.66 51.99 -19.46
C TRP A 399 58.47 51.03 -19.31
N LEU A 400 58.35 50.35 -18.16
CA LEU A 400 57.22 49.44 -17.88
C LEU A 400 55.86 50.14 -18.03
N ILE A 401 55.74 51.37 -17.48
CA ILE A 401 54.49 52.15 -17.58
C ILE A 401 54.19 52.52 -19.03
N LYS A 402 55.21 52.85 -19.82
CA LYS A 402 55.05 53.14 -21.26
C LYS A 402 54.61 51.89 -22.02
N PHE A 403 55.31 50.77 -21.84
CA PHE A 403 55.01 49.47 -22.44
C PHE A 403 53.56 49.03 -22.18
N TYR A 404 53.10 49.15 -20.93
CA TYR A 404 51.72 48.83 -20.57
C TYR A 404 50.70 49.72 -21.30
N LYS A 405 50.95 51.03 -21.38
CA LYS A 405 50.04 51.97 -22.06
C LYS A 405 49.95 51.66 -23.55
N ASP A 406 51.08 51.33 -24.18
CA ASP A 406 51.16 51.06 -25.61
C ASP A 406 50.44 49.74 -25.96
N ILE A 407 50.67 48.67 -25.18
CA ILE A 407 49.94 47.40 -25.30
C ILE A 407 48.44 47.59 -25.08
N HIS A 408 48.05 48.32 -24.04
CA HIS A 408 46.65 48.52 -23.73
C HIS A 408 45.95 49.37 -24.81
N LYS A 409 46.62 50.40 -25.34
CA LYS A 409 46.12 51.19 -26.49
C LYS A 409 45.92 50.29 -27.71
N PHE A 410 46.83 49.35 -27.94
CA PHE A 410 46.74 48.37 -29.02
C PHE A 410 45.54 47.42 -28.84
N SER A 411 45.27 46.93 -27.64
CA SER A 411 44.21 45.93 -27.38
C SER A 411 42.79 46.51 -27.26
N LYS A 412 42.61 47.82 -27.03
CA LYS A 412 41.31 48.45 -26.74
C LYS A 412 40.44 48.79 -27.97
N SER A 413 40.71 48.25 -29.16
CA SER A 413 39.88 48.51 -30.36
C SER A 413 39.22 47.27 -30.94
#